data_AF-A0A498N2H8-F1
#
_entry.id   AF-A0A498N2H8-F1
#
_cell.length_a   1.000
_cell.length_b   1.000
_cell.length_c   1.000
_cell.angle_alpha   90.00
_cell.angle_beta   90.00
_cell.angle_gamma   90.00
#
_symmetry.space_group_name_H-M   'P 1'
#
loop_
_entity.id
_entity.type
_entity.pdbx_description
1 polymer ?
#
loop_
_entity_poly.entity_id
_entity_poly.type
_entity_poly.pdbx_seq_one_letter_code
_entity_poly.pdbx_strand_id
1 'polypeptide(L)' 'MGNKPVHDLPGIGRALGSRLQSSGITHARDIEGRFLVYNQNQEKFGTWLKDTCGANAKQQRDCYNGLREWTRNNL' A
#
# COMPACT_ATOMS: atom_id res chain seq x y z
N MET A 1 -8.35 -1.78 -6.74
CA MET A 1 -8.95 -1.31 -5.48
C MET A 1 -9.62 0.08 -5.56
N GLY A 2 -9.72 0.70 -6.73
CA GLY A 2 -10.60 1.85 -6.98
C GLY A 2 -10.43 3.03 -6.01
N ASN A 3 -11.54 3.73 -5.73
CA ASN A 3 -11.56 4.91 -4.85
C ASN A 3 -11.76 4.55 -3.37
N LYS A 4 -11.53 3.29 -2.96
CA LYS A 4 -11.53 2.95 -1.52
C LYS A 4 -10.44 3.75 -0.80
N PRO A 5 -10.66 4.15 0.46
CA PRO A 5 -9.65 4.88 1.21
C PRO A 5 -8.41 4.00 1.47
N VAL A 6 -7.23 4.61 1.59
CA VAL A 6 -5.97 3.89 1.85
C VAL A 6 -5.98 3.02 3.11
N HIS A 7 -6.77 3.39 4.12
CA HIS A 7 -6.85 2.65 5.38
C HIS A 7 -7.71 1.39 5.32
N ASP A 8 -8.35 1.12 4.18
CA ASP A 8 -9.04 -0.16 3.93
C ASP A 8 -8.07 -1.24 3.43
N LEU A 9 -6.83 -0.87 3.11
CA LEU A 9 -5.82 -1.83 2.68
C LEU A 9 -5.32 -2.65 3.88
N PRO A 10 -5.15 -3.98 3.70
CA PRO A 10 -4.51 -4.81 4.71
C PRO A 10 -3.18 -4.21 5.17
N GLY A 11 -2.90 -4.23 6.47
CA GLY A 11 -1.69 -3.65 7.05
C GLY A 11 -1.68 -2.11 7.16
N ILE A 12 -2.60 -1.39 6.50
CA ILE A 12 -2.69 0.08 6.58
C ILE A 12 -3.82 0.49 7.53
N GLY A 13 -3.52 0.58 8.83
CA GLY A 13 -4.47 1.13 9.81
C GLY A 13 -4.61 2.66 9.72
N ARG A 14 -5.53 3.25 10.50
CA ARG A 14 -5.80 4.70 10.52
C ARG A 14 -4.53 5.56 10.65
N ALA A 15 -3.61 5.18 11.55
CA ALA A 15 -2.38 5.95 11.78
C ALA A 15 -1.48 6.02 10.53
N LEU A 16 -1.28 4.91 9.84
CA LEU A 16 -0.52 4.89 8.57
C LEU A 16 -1.30 5.60 7.46
N GLY A 17 -2.62 5.36 7.40
CA GLY A 17 -3.51 6.01 6.44
C GLY A 17 -3.46 7.53 6.53
N SER A 18 -3.48 8.11 7.73
CA SER A 18 -3.37 9.57 7.91
C SER A 18 -2.03 10.12 7.43
N ARG A 19 -0.91 9.40 7.64
CA ARG A 19 0.41 9.81 7.14
C ARG A 19 0.49 9.74 5.62
N LEU A 20 -0.09 8.70 5.03
CA LEU A 20 -0.23 8.57 3.57
C LEU A 20 -1.06 9.72 2.99
N GLN A 21 -2.19 10.04 3.63
CA GLN A 21 -3.06 11.15 3.23
C GLN A 21 -2.34 12.50 3.30
N SER A 22 -1.57 12.76 4.38
CA SER A 22 -0.72 13.95 4.48
C SER A 22 0.36 14.02 3.39
N SER A 23 0.74 12.87 2.81
CA SER A 23 1.68 12.78 1.69
C SER A 23 0.98 12.78 0.32
N GLY A 24 -0.33 13.08 0.26
CA GLY A 24 -1.12 13.12 -0.97
C GLY A 24 -1.67 11.78 -1.45
N ILE A 25 -1.43 10.68 -0.71
CA ILE A 25 -1.86 9.32 -1.05
C ILE A 25 -3.16 9.02 -0.29
N THR A 26 -4.29 9.12 -0.99
CA THR A 26 -5.62 9.16 -0.35
C THR A 26 -6.46 7.93 -0.66
N HIS A 27 -6.26 7.31 -1.82
CA HIS A 27 -7.02 6.15 -2.28
C HIS A 27 -6.15 4.90 -2.45
N ALA A 28 -6.75 3.73 -2.32
CA ALA A 28 -6.08 2.44 -2.48
C ALA A 28 -5.46 2.27 -3.88
N ARG A 29 -6.08 2.81 -4.93
CA ARG A 29 -5.52 2.87 -6.30
C ARG A 29 -4.16 3.57 -6.38
N ASP A 30 -3.90 4.54 -5.51
CA ASP A 30 -2.63 5.30 -5.53
C ASP A 30 -1.48 4.39 -5.04
N ILE A 31 -1.73 3.57 -4.03
CA ILE A 31 -0.77 2.57 -3.51
C ILE A 31 -0.61 1.42 -4.50
N GLU A 32 -1.71 0.97 -5.10
CA GLU A 32 -1.71 -0.05 -6.16
C GLU A 32 -0.85 0.39 -7.35
N GLY A 33 -1.00 1.63 -7.83
CA GLY A 33 -0.17 2.18 -8.90
C GLY A 33 1.32 2.18 -8.53
N ARG A 34 1.66 2.56 -7.29
CA ARG A 34 3.05 2.51 -6.82
C ARG A 34 3.59 1.07 -6.76
N PHE A 35 2.79 0.11 -6.29
CA PHE A 35 3.12 -1.31 -6.27
C PHE A 35 3.43 -1.84 -7.67
N LEU A 36 2.65 -1.45 -8.68
CA LEU A 36 2.87 -1.83 -10.08
C LEU A 36 4.11 -1.17 -10.69
N VAL A 37 4.40 0.10 -10.38
CA VAL A 37 5.64 0.79 -10.80
C VAL A 37 6.90 0.06 -10.32
N TYR A 38 6.82 -0.58 -9.15
CA TYR A 38 7.93 -1.41 -8.64
C TYR A 38 7.96 -2.83 -9.20
N ASN A 39 7.17 -3.15 -10.23
CA ASN A 39 7.02 -4.49 -10.79
C ASN A 39 6.70 -5.54 -9.72
N GLN A 40 5.86 -5.17 -8.75
CA GLN A 40 5.49 -6.02 -7.61
C GLN A 40 6.71 -6.49 -6.77
N ASN A 41 7.83 -5.76 -6.80
CA ASN A 41 8.99 -6.11 -5.99
C ASN A 41 8.72 -5.81 -4.51
N GLN A 42 8.71 -6.85 -3.69
CA GLN A 42 8.37 -6.77 -2.26
C GLN A 42 9.31 -5.86 -1.46
N GLU A 43 10.61 -5.93 -1.71
CA GLU A 43 11.61 -5.15 -0.96
C GLU A 43 11.50 -3.66 -1.29
N LYS A 44 11.42 -3.31 -2.58
CA LYS A 44 11.25 -1.92 -3.04
C LYS A 44 9.95 -1.33 -2.53
N PHE A 45 8.85 -2.07 -2.64
CA PHE A 45 7.55 -1.63 -2.13
C PHE A 45 7.54 -1.47 -0.60
N GLY A 46 8.08 -2.45 0.13
CA GLY A 46 8.16 -2.39 1.60
C GLY A 46 9.01 -1.22 2.09
N THR A 47 10.15 -0.97 1.44
CA THR A 47 11.03 0.18 1.74
C THR A 47 10.30 1.49 1.49
N TRP A 48 9.66 1.64 0.32
CA TRP A 48 8.87 2.84 0.03
C TRP A 48 7.74 3.06 1.05
N LEU A 49 7.03 2.01 1.45
CA LEU A 49 5.93 2.11 2.41
C LEU A 49 6.45 2.50 3.81
N LYS A 50 7.61 1.98 4.21
CA LYS A 50 8.30 2.40 5.43
C LYS A 50 8.68 3.87 5.38
N ASP A 51 9.30 4.32 4.30
CA ASP A 51 9.78 5.70 4.18
C ASP A 51 8.64 6.70 4.07
N THR A 52 7.51 6.30 3.47
CA THR A 52 6.36 7.18 3.25
C THR A 52 5.47 7.32 4.49
N CYS A 53 5.22 6.24 5.24
CA CYS A 53 4.28 6.29 6.36
C CYS A 53 4.78 5.62 7.66
N GLY A 54 5.99 5.08 7.68
CA GLY A 54 6.57 4.42 8.85
C GLY A 54 6.01 3.02 9.08
N ALA A 55 5.55 2.34 8.03
CA ALA A 55 5.04 0.97 8.14
C ALA A 55 6.12 0.00 8.63
N ASN A 56 5.78 -0.84 9.61
CA ASN A 56 6.66 -1.91 10.09
C ASN A 56 6.62 -3.15 9.16
N ALA A 57 7.52 -4.11 9.39
CA ALA A 57 7.65 -5.30 8.54
C ALA A 57 6.35 -6.13 8.40
N LYS A 58 5.54 -6.22 9.47
CA LYS A 58 4.25 -6.92 9.42
C LYS A 58 3.26 -6.18 8.53
N GLN A 59 3.11 -4.87 8.74
CA GLN A 59 2.21 -4.01 7.97
C GLN A 59 2.58 -3.98 6.48
N GLN A 60 3.88 -3.91 6.17
CA GLN A 60 4.39 -4.00 4.80
C GLN A 60 4.00 -5.32 4.14
N ARG A 61 4.20 -6.45 4.83
CA ARG A 61 3.87 -7.77 4.31
C ARG A 61 2.36 -7.94 4.10
N ASP A 62 1.55 -7.53 5.06
CA ASP A 62 0.08 -7.62 4.96
C ASP A 62 -0.43 -6.79 3.77
N CYS A 63 0.06 -5.56 3.63
CA CYS A 63 -0.31 -4.68 2.51
C CYS A 63 0.13 -5.27 1.15
N TYR A 64 1.39 -5.72 1.07
CA TYR A 64 1.93 -6.33 -0.13
C TYR A 64 1.14 -7.56 -0.57
N ASN A 65 0.83 -8.47 0.36
CA ASN A 65 0.07 -9.68 0.06
C ASN A 65 -1.34 -9.34 -0.42
N GLY A 66 -2.03 -8.42 0.26
CA GLY A 66 -3.37 -7.97 -0.15
C GLY A 66 -3.37 -7.34 -1.55
N LEU A 67 -2.38 -6.53 -1.88
CA LEU A 67 -2.22 -5.94 -3.21
C LEU A 67 -1.91 -7.00 -4.27
N ARG A 68 -1.02 -7.95 -3.97
CA ARG A 68 -0.64 -9.02 -4.88
C ARG A 68 -1.81 -9.95 -5.21
N GLU A 69 -2.58 -10.35 -4.19
CA GLU A 69 -3.78 -11.16 -4.38
C GLU A 69 -4.84 -10.42 -5.18
N TRP A 70 -5.07 -9.14 -4.87
CA TRP A 70 -6.03 -8.33 -5.63
C TRP A 70 -5.60 -8.17 -7.09
N THR A 71 -4.33 -7.84 -7.34
CA THR A 71 -3.75 -7.69 -8.67
C THR A 71 -3.92 -8.98 -9.47
N ARG A 72 -3.57 -10.14 -8.90
CA ARG A 72 -3.71 -11.45 -9.55
C ARG A 72 -5.16 -11.78 -9.96
N ASN A 73 -6.15 -11.24 -9.26
CA ASN A 73 -7.57 -11.52 -9.51
C ASN A 73 -8.26 -10.48 -10.41
N ASN A 74 -7.62 -9.34 -10.69
CA ASN A 74 -8.25 -8.19 -11.35
C ASN A 74 -7.44 -7.62 -12.53
N LEU A 75 -6.24 -8.14 -12.79
CA LEU A 75 -5.37 -7.86 -13.94
C LEU A 75 -5.03 -9.17 -14.65
#